data_AF-A0A846UCQ6-F1
#
_entry.id   AF-A0A846UCQ6-F1
#
_cell.length_a   1.000
_cell.length_b   1.000
_cell.length_c   1.000
_cell.angle_alpha   90.00
_cell.angle_beta   90.00
_cell.angle_gamma   90.00
#
_symmetry.space_group_name_H-M   'P 1'
#
loop_
_entity.id
_entity.type
_entity.pdbx_description
1 polymer ?
#
loop_
_entity_poly.entity_id
_entity_poly.type
_entity_poly.pdbx_seq_one_letter_code
_entity_poly.pdbx_strand_id
1 'polypeptide(L)'
;MGARLSVPHGSPAGHDIDMFDPFCEHLLVRAPGERGDPGPVIGTYRVLTPDSARRIGGLYSETEFDLTRLRPLRSTMVELGRSCVHPAWRSGGAILALWGALAEFMVRNKLDTMVGCASVSMRDGGHFAASLWEQLRHTHLAPIELQVQPRLALPVDELQHDLVVEAPALIKGYLRCGARVLGPPAWDPDFNTADLPMLMRIADLPLRYRKHFLGQ
;
A
#
# COMPACT_ATOMS: atom_id res chain seq x y z
N MET A 1 14.26 9.39 1.67
CA MET A 1 14.29 7.92 1.68
C MET A 1 15.04 7.53 0.42
N GLY A 2 16.09 6.72 0.56
CA GLY A 2 16.78 6.13 -0.58
C GLY A 2 16.84 4.65 -0.30
N ALA A 3 16.05 3.87 -1.05
CA ALA A 3 15.97 2.43 -0.88
C ALA A 3 17.29 1.78 -1.30
N ARG A 4 17.75 0.78 -0.55
CA ARG A 4 18.89 -0.06 -0.90
C ARG A 4 18.40 -1.39 -1.43
N LEU A 5 17.80 -1.34 -2.61
CA LEU A 5 17.21 -2.52 -3.23
C LEU A 5 18.27 -3.44 -3.84
N SER A 6 18.08 -4.74 -3.66
CA SER A 6 18.70 -5.75 -4.53
C SER A 6 17.99 -5.75 -5.88
N VAL A 7 18.47 -4.92 -6.81
CA VAL A 7 17.87 -4.82 -8.16
C VAL A 7 18.29 -6.01 -9.04
N PRO A 8 17.42 -6.50 -9.93
CA PRO A 8 17.77 -7.55 -10.89
C PRO A 8 18.99 -7.18 -11.74
N HIS A 9 19.80 -8.19 -12.11
CA HIS A 9 20.98 -7.97 -12.96
C HIS A 9 20.58 -7.31 -14.29
N GLY A 10 21.32 -6.28 -14.70
CA GLY A 10 21.04 -5.51 -15.91
C GLY A 10 20.02 -4.38 -15.73
N SER A 11 19.50 -4.17 -14.51
CA SER A 11 18.62 -3.03 -14.21
C SER A 11 19.33 -1.68 -14.42
N PRO A 12 18.68 -0.68 -15.02
CA PRO A 12 19.23 0.67 -15.14
C PRO A 12 19.58 1.27 -13.78
N ALA A 13 20.71 1.98 -13.71
CA ALA A 13 21.12 2.64 -12.48
C ALA A 13 20.07 3.66 -11.99
N GLY A 14 19.87 3.73 -10.66
CA GLY A 14 18.96 4.68 -10.02
C GLY A 14 17.46 4.41 -10.19
N HIS A 15 17.08 3.26 -10.77
CA HIS A 15 15.68 2.87 -10.89
C HIS A 15 15.25 1.98 -9.71
N ASP A 16 14.02 2.20 -9.25
CA ASP A 16 13.32 1.35 -8.28
C ASP A 16 12.69 0.18 -9.06
N ILE A 17 13.37 -0.97 -9.08
CA ILE A 17 12.99 -2.18 -9.83
C ILE A 17 13.24 -3.42 -8.97
N ASP A 18 12.29 -4.35 -8.97
CA ASP A 18 12.43 -5.66 -8.34
C ASP A 18 11.89 -6.80 -9.23
N MET A 19 11.96 -8.03 -8.70
CA MET A 19 11.55 -9.25 -9.40
C MET A 19 10.03 -9.35 -9.67
N PHE A 20 9.19 -8.57 -8.98
CA PHE A 20 7.74 -8.57 -9.13
C PHE A 20 7.30 -7.70 -10.31
N ASP A 21 8.07 -6.68 -10.69
CA ASP A 21 7.65 -5.70 -11.70
C ASP A 21 7.21 -6.31 -13.04
N PRO A 22 7.85 -7.37 -13.59
CA PRO A 22 7.41 -8.02 -14.83
C PRO A 22 6.05 -8.74 -14.74
N PHE A 23 5.55 -8.98 -13.53
CA PHE A 23 4.29 -9.68 -13.28
C PHE A 23 3.17 -8.74 -12.87
N CYS A 24 3.49 -7.48 -12.59
CA CYS A 24 2.53 -6.49 -12.12
C CYS A 24 1.91 -5.70 -13.27
N GLU A 25 0.67 -5.30 -13.05
CA GLU A 25 0.05 -4.19 -13.77
C GLU A 25 0.52 -2.87 -13.14
N HIS A 26 0.64 -1.83 -13.97
CA HIS A 26 1.13 -0.52 -13.53
C HIS A 26 0.09 0.55 -13.85
N LEU A 27 -0.51 1.13 -12.81
CA LEU A 27 -1.44 2.24 -12.95
C LEU A 27 -0.66 3.55 -12.91
N LEU A 28 -0.80 4.37 -13.96
CA LEU A 28 -0.08 5.63 -14.08
C LEU A 28 -1.06 6.79 -14.18
N VAL A 29 -0.79 7.86 -13.45
CA VAL A 29 -1.44 9.16 -13.63
C VAL A 29 -0.46 10.09 -14.32
N ARG A 30 -0.92 10.73 -15.39
CA ARG A 30 -0.16 11.71 -16.15
C ARG A 30 -0.75 13.10 -15.95
N ALA A 31 0.11 14.11 -15.89
CA ALA A 31 -0.32 15.50 -15.95
C ALA A 31 -0.97 15.79 -17.31
N PRO A 32 -1.94 16.72 -17.38
CA PRO A 32 -2.40 17.24 -18.65
C PRO A 32 -1.26 17.97 -19.35
N GLY A 33 -1.03 17.65 -20.62
CA GLY A 33 -0.12 18.36 -21.52
C GLY A 33 -0.74 19.67 -22.02
N GLU A 34 0.09 20.53 -22.61
CA GLU A 34 -0.32 21.88 -23.03
C GLU A 34 -1.46 21.88 -24.06
N ARG A 35 -1.59 20.81 -24.84
CA ARG A 35 -2.60 20.68 -25.90
C ARG A 35 -3.69 19.68 -25.55
N GLY A 36 -3.78 19.27 -24.28
CA GLY A 36 -4.69 18.22 -23.80
C GLY A 36 -4.19 16.80 -24.04
N ASP A 37 -2.97 16.63 -24.57
CA ASP A 37 -2.28 15.35 -24.68
C ASP A 37 -1.71 14.88 -23.33
N PRO A 38 -1.39 13.59 -23.14
CA PRO A 38 -0.82 13.12 -21.89
C PRO A 38 0.61 13.62 -21.67
N GLY A 39 0.80 14.43 -20.62
CA GLY A 39 2.10 14.92 -20.17
C GLY A 39 2.91 13.89 -19.36
N PRO A 40 3.83 14.36 -18.49
CA PRO A 40 4.68 13.47 -17.69
C PRO A 40 3.87 12.65 -16.68
N VAL A 41 4.42 11.49 -16.30
CA VAL A 41 3.87 10.67 -15.21
C VAL A 41 4.08 11.40 -13.88
N ILE A 42 3.00 11.57 -13.13
CA ILE A 42 2.96 12.27 -11.84
C ILE A 42 2.50 11.38 -10.68
N GLY A 43 1.99 10.19 -10.97
CA GLY A 43 1.52 9.24 -9.99
C GLY A 43 1.64 7.81 -10.48
N THR A 44 1.92 6.87 -9.59
CA THR A 44 1.98 5.44 -9.90
C THR A 44 1.43 4.56 -8.78
N TYR A 45 0.85 3.42 -9.17
CA TYR A 45 0.65 2.23 -8.36
C TYR A 45 1.14 1.00 -9.11
N ARG A 46 1.76 0.08 -8.38
CA ARG A 46 1.95 -1.29 -8.81
C ARG A 46 0.80 -2.16 -8.30
N VAL A 47 0.24 -2.99 -9.16
CA VAL A 47 -0.87 -3.91 -8.85
C VAL A 47 -0.48 -5.33 -9.23
N LEU A 48 -0.39 -6.21 -8.22
CA LEU A 48 -0.15 -7.63 -8.42
C LEU A 48 -1.47 -8.40 -8.25
N THR A 49 -1.92 -9.06 -9.32
CA THR A 49 -3.18 -9.81 -9.33
C THR A 49 -3.00 -11.21 -8.71
N PRO A 50 -4.10 -11.88 -8.28
CA PRO A 50 -4.05 -13.27 -7.83
C PRO A 50 -3.33 -14.23 -8.80
N ASP A 51 -3.57 -14.06 -10.10
CA ASP A 51 -3.02 -14.91 -11.14
C ASP A 51 -1.52 -14.67 -11.31
N SER A 52 -1.10 -13.40 -11.31
CA SER A 52 0.31 -13.01 -11.35
C SER A 52 1.05 -13.46 -10.09
N ALA A 53 0.46 -13.32 -8.91
CA ALA A 53 1.01 -13.80 -7.64
C ALA A 53 1.28 -15.31 -7.69
N ARG A 54 0.37 -16.11 -8.25
CA ARG A 54 0.60 -17.55 -8.45
C ARG A 54 1.73 -17.84 -9.42
N ARG A 55 1.90 -17.03 -10.47
CA ARG A 55 2.96 -17.22 -11.48
C ARG A 55 4.35 -16.90 -10.94
N ILE A 56 4.49 -15.85 -10.13
CA ILE A 56 5.76 -15.51 -9.47
C ILE A 56 6.02 -16.34 -8.21
N GLY A 57 4.97 -16.93 -7.61
CA GLY A 57 5.07 -17.85 -6.48
C GLY A 57 4.66 -17.25 -5.13
N GLY A 58 4.19 -16.01 -5.09
CA GLY A 58 3.73 -15.34 -3.88
C GLY A 58 3.45 -13.86 -4.08
N LEU A 59 3.11 -13.20 -2.97
CA LEU A 59 2.97 -11.74 -2.87
C LEU A 59 4.26 -11.12 -2.34
N TYR A 60 4.54 -9.85 -2.64
CA TYR A 60 5.66 -9.14 -2.04
C TYR A 60 5.49 -9.05 -0.51
N SER A 61 4.31 -8.72 -0.02
CA SER A 61 4.00 -8.65 1.40
C SER A 61 4.17 -9.98 2.13
N GLU A 62 4.27 -11.13 1.45
CA GLU A 62 4.65 -12.40 2.08
C GLU A 62 6.12 -12.47 2.46
N THR A 63 6.99 -11.61 1.91
CA THR A 63 8.39 -11.48 2.35
C THR A 63 8.51 -10.67 3.64
N GLU A 64 7.50 -9.87 3.96
CA GLU A 64 7.47 -9.02 5.16
C GLU A 64 6.56 -9.58 6.27
N PHE A 65 5.51 -10.33 5.90
CA PHE A 65 4.47 -10.82 6.83
C PHE A 65 4.09 -12.27 6.58
N ASP A 66 3.60 -12.95 7.61
CA ASP A 66 2.83 -14.20 7.48
C ASP A 66 1.38 -13.88 7.11
N LEU A 67 1.05 -14.04 5.83
CA LEU A 67 -0.28 -13.81 5.28
C LEU A 67 -1.17 -15.06 5.27
N THR A 68 -0.85 -16.10 6.04
CA THR A 68 -1.62 -17.36 6.08
C THR A 68 -3.10 -17.14 6.36
N ARG A 69 -3.43 -16.18 7.25
CA ARG A 69 -4.82 -15.85 7.60
C ARG A 69 -5.62 -15.22 6.45
N LEU A 70 -4.96 -14.68 5.43
CA LEU A 70 -5.60 -14.09 4.26
C LEU A 70 -5.87 -15.10 3.13
N ARG A 71 -5.53 -16.39 3.31
CA ARG A 71 -5.78 -17.44 2.31
C ARG A 71 -7.20 -17.46 1.73
N PRO A 72 -8.28 -17.29 2.53
CA PRO A 72 -9.64 -17.27 2.00
C PRO A 72 -9.91 -16.14 0.99
N LEU A 73 -9.12 -15.07 1.01
CA LEU A 73 -9.28 -13.90 0.14
C LEU A 73 -8.42 -13.98 -1.13
N ARG A 74 -7.47 -14.93 -1.22
CA ARG A 74 -6.41 -14.91 -2.25
C ARG A 74 -6.92 -14.91 -3.68
N SER A 75 -8.06 -15.54 -3.97
CA SER A 75 -8.60 -15.59 -5.33
C SER A 75 -9.14 -14.24 -5.83
N THR A 76 -9.45 -13.30 -4.94
CA THR A 76 -10.04 -11.99 -5.26
C THR A 76 -9.24 -10.82 -4.70
N MET A 77 -8.06 -11.09 -4.14
CA MET A 77 -7.19 -10.13 -3.47
C MET A 77 -6.05 -9.68 -4.37
N VAL A 78 -5.95 -8.37 -4.62
CA VAL A 78 -4.78 -7.75 -5.25
C VAL A 78 -3.82 -7.23 -4.19
N GLU A 79 -2.52 -7.30 -4.49
CA GLU A 79 -1.52 -6.54 -3.74
C GLU A 79 -1.22 -5.22 -4.44
N LEU A 80 -1.17 -4.15 -3.64
CA LEU A 80 -0.79 -2.80 -4.06
C LEU A 80 0.55 -2.43 -3.45
N GLY A 81 1.39 -1.80 -4.26
CA GLY A 81 2.69 -1.33 -3.79
C GLY A 81 3.23 -0.19 -4.65
N ARG A 82 4.44 0.26 -4.30
CA ARG A 82 5.21 1.28 -5.02
C ARG A 82 4.40 2.55 -5.33
N SER A 83 3.53 2.94 -4.39
CA SER A 83 2.73 4.15 -4.53
C SER A 83 3.63 5.37 -4.48
N CYS A 84 3.66 6.16 -5.55
CA CYS A 84 4.44 7.39 -5.57
C CYS A 84 3.65 8.49 -6.27
N VAL A 85 3.63 9.67 -5.67
CA VAL A 85 3.08 10.89 -6.28
C VAL A 85 4.17 11.95 -6.27
N HIS A 86 4.39 12.54 -7.44
CA HIS A 86 5.36 13.61 -7.63
C HIS A 86 5.12 14.74 -6.62
N PRO A 87 6.14 15.28 -5.92
CA PRO A 87 5.96 16.22 -4.82
C PRO A 87 5.05 17.43 -5.15
N ALA A 88 5.20 18.01 -6.34
CA ALA A 88 4.38 19.13 -6.82
C ALA A 88 2.88 18.80 -7.03
N TRP A 89 2.51 17.51 -7.01
CA TRP A 89 1.17 17.02 -7.31
C TRP A 89 0.50 16.32 -6.11
N ARG A 90 1.07 16.48 -4.90
CA ARG A 90 0.54 15.91 -3.64
C ARG A 90 -0.64 16.71 -3.07
N SER A 91 -1.51 17.22 -3.94
CA SER A 91 -2.73 17.96 -3.59
C SER A 91 -3.98 17.07 -3.47
N GLY A 92 -3.83 15.76 -3.65
CA GLY A 92 -4.91 14.76 -3.53
C GLY A 92 -5.51 14.33 -4.86
N GLY A 93 -5.48 15.18 -5.90
CA GLY A 93 -6.07 14.85 -7.21
C GLY A 93 -5.44 13.61 -7.86
N ALA A 94 -4.11 13.52 -7.83
CA ALA A 94 -3.39 12.38 -8.41
C ALA A 94 -3.72 11.05 -7.72
N ILE A 95 -3.82 11.03 -6.39
CA ILE A 95 -4.15 9.79 -5.65
C ILE A 95 -5.62 9.40 -5.83
N LEU A 96 -6.54 10.37 -5.93
CA LEU A 96 -7.95 10.08 -6.23
C LEU A 96 -8.12 9.50 -7.64
N ALA A 97 -7.38 10.01 -8.63
CA ALA A 97 -7.37 9.45 -9.99
C ALA A 97 -6.82 8.02 -10.00
N LEU A 98 -5.72 7.75 -9.28
CA LEU A 98 -5.19 6.40 -9.09
C LEU A 98 -6.22 5.45 -8.47
N TRP A 99 -6.93 5.89 -7.42
CA TRP A 99 -7.94 5.06 -6.76
C TRP A 99 -9.18 4.83 -7.62
N GLY A 100 -9.60 5.81 -8.42
CA GLY A 100 -10.67 5.62 -9.40
C GLY A 100 -10.30 4.56 -10.44
N ALA A 101 -9.12 4.68 -11.05
CA ALA A 101 -8.61 3.70 -12.01
C ALA A 101 -8.46 2.30 -11.39
N LEU A 102 -7.98 2.22 -10.14
CA LEU A 102 -7.87 0.97 -9.41
C LEU A 102 -9.24 0.34 -9.13
N ALA A 103 -10.23 1.12 -8.70
CA ALA A 103 -11.57 0.62 -8.43
C ALA A 103 -12.22 0.05 -9.71
N GLU A 104 -12.09 0.77 -10.84
CA GLU A 104 -12.55 0.28 -12.15
C GLU A 104 -11.83 -1.02 -12.54
N PHE A 105 -10.50 -1.07 -12.38
CA PHE A 105 -9.70 -2.26 -12.62
C PHE A 105 -10.20 -3.45 -11.80
N MET A 106 -10.45 -3.26 -10.50
CA MET A 106 -10.91 -4.34 -9.64
C MET A 106 -12.29 -4.85 -10.03
N VAL A 107 -13.25 -3.95 -10.28
CA VAL A 107 -14.62 -4.35 -10.70
C VAL A 107 -14.59 -5.12 -12.01
N ARG A 108 -13.85 -4.62 -13.01
CA ARG A 108 -13.72 -5.28 -14.32
C ARG A 108 -13.14 -6.68 -14.20
N ASN A 109 -12.21 -6.89 -13.26
CA ASN A 109 -11.54 -8.17 -13.04
C ASN A 109 -12.18 -9.03 -11.93
N LYS A 110 -13.34 -8.62 -11.38
CA LYS A 110 -14.04 -9.33 -10.28
C LYS A 110 -13.18 -9.53 -9.02
N LEU A 111 -12.37 -8.53 -8.71
CA LEU A 111 -11.52 -8.47 -7.52
C LEU A 111 -12.25 -7.61 -6.47
N ASP A 112 -12.12 -7.95 -5.19
CA ASP A 112 -12.90 -7.31 -4.12
C ASP A 112 -12.07 -6.82 -2.93
N THR A 113 -10.80 -7.26 -2.85
CA THR A 113 -9.92 -7.02 -1.72
C THR A 113 -8.58 -6.47 -2.20
N MET A 114 -8.08 -5.47 -1.51
CA MET A 114 -6.73 -4.91 -1.68
C MET A 114 -5.93 -5.17 -0.41
N VAL A 115 -4.69 -5.61 -0.57
CA VAL A 115 -3.68 -5.70 0.49
C VAL A 115 -2.43 -4.92 0.08
N GLY A 116 -1.65 -4.47 1.05
CA GLY A 116 -0.34 -3.86 0.80
C GLY A 116 0.21 -3.23 2.06
N CYS A 117 1.39 -2.63 1.94
CA CYS A 117 2.06 -1.98 3.05
C CYS A 117 1.92 -0.45 2.94
N ALA A 118 1.62 0.19 4.06
CA ALA A 118 1.78 1.63 4.20
C ALA A 118 3.06 1.91 5.01
N SER A 119 4.10 2.35 4.33
CA SER A 119 5.42 2.55 4.93
C SER A 119 5.52 3.91 5.62
N VAL A 120 6.15 3.91 6.78
CA VAL A 120 6.36 5.08 7.63
C VAL A 120 7.85 5.22 7.91
N SER A 121 8.38 6.42 7.77
CA SER A 121 9.82 6.67 7.91
C SER A 121 10.35 6.37 9.32
N MET A 122 11.45 5.62 9.41
CA MET A 122 12.17 5.30 10.67
C MET A 122 13.18 6.37 11.10
N ARG A 123 13.09 7.60 10.58
CA ARG A 123 14.06 8.69 10.82
C ARG A 123 14.25 9.08 12.28
N ASP A 124 13.24 8.85 13.12
CA ASP A 124 13.25 9.14 14.55
C ASP A 124 13.56 7.90 15.41
N GLY A 125 14.07 6.82 14.80
CA GLY A 125 14.30 5.55 15.48
C GLY A 125 13.06 4.66 15.58
N GLY A 126 11.90 5.08 15.05
CA GLY A 126 10.68 4.29 15.00
C GLY A 126 9.61 4.68 16.01
N HIS A 127 9.85 5.69 16.84
CA HIS A 127 8.88 6.17 17.85
C HIS A 127 7.56 6.64 17.23
N PHE A 128 7.62 7.36 16.11
CA PHE A 128 6.43 7.76 15.36
C PHE A 128 5.65 6.54 14.86
N ALA A 129 6.34 5.53 14.32
CA ALA A 129 5.69 4.32 13.81
C ALA A 129 5.06 3.48 14.91
N ALA A 130 5.75 3.32 16.05
CA ALA A 130 5.25 2.62 17.23
C ALA A 130 3.99 3.32 17.80
N SER A 131 4.04 4.65 17.94
CA SER A 131 2.90 5.44 18.43
C SER A 131 1.72 5.44 17.44
N LEU A 132 2.00 5.48 16.14
CA LEU A 132 0.96 5.37 15.11
C LEU A 132 0.27 4.00 15.16
N TRP A 133 1.05 2.92 15.27
CA TRP A 133 0.51 1.57 15.45
C TRP A 133 -0.38 1.48 16.69
N GLU A 134 0.06 2.02 17.83
CA GLU A 134 -0.70 1.99 19.08
C GLU A 134 -2.04 2.74 18.94
N GLN A 135 -2.08 3.89 18.25
CA GLN A 135 -3.37 4.55 17.96
C GLN A 135 -4.27 3.75 17.01
N LEU A 136 -3.69 3.16 15.96
CA LEU A 136 -4.44 2.45 14.93
C LEU A 136 -4.97 1.11 15.42
N ARG A 137 -4.26 0.38 16.29
CA ARG A 137 -4.74 -0.91 16.81
C ARG A 137 -6.02 -0.77 17.64
N HIS A 138 -6.25 0.38 18.28
CA HIS A 138 -7.47 0.64 19.07
C HIS A 138 -8.66 1.05 18.20
N THR A 139 -8.42 1.56 16.99
CA THR A 139 -9.45 2.22 16.18
C THR A 139 -9.72 1.56 14.83
N HIS A 140 -8.74 0.88 14.24
CA HIS A 140 -8.76 0.39 12.86
C HIS A 140 -8.14 -1.02 12.71
N LEU A 141 -7.87 -1.74 13.80
CA LEU A 141 -7.38 -3.12 13.71
C LEU A 141 -8.43 -4.03 13.06
N ALA A 142 -7.97 -4.89 12.16
CA ALA A 142 -8.81 -5.90 11.55
C ALA A 142 -9.24 -6.97 12.57
N PRO A 143 -10.37 -7.66 12.34
CA PRO A 143 -10.75 -8.86 13.09
C PRO A 143 -9.64 -9.90 13.12
N ILE A 144 -9.59 -10.70 14.18
CA ILE A 144 -8.49 -11.64 14.47
C ILE A 144 -8.23 -12.61 13.31
N GLU A 145 -9.26 -13.04 12.59
CA GLU A 145 -9.20 -13.92 11.43
C GLU A 145 -8.49 -13.33 10.21
N LEU A 146 -8.28 -12.01 10.17
CA LEU A 146 -7.54 -11.31 9.12
C LEU A 146 -6.17 -10.81 9.59
N GLN A 147 -5.84 -10.97 10.88
CA GLN A 147 -4.61 -10.41 11.41
C GLN A 147 -3.37 -11.17 10.94
N VAL A 148 -2.30 -10.44 10.64
CA VAL A 148 -1.02 -10.96 10.13
C VAL A 148 0.11 -10.65 11.11
N GLN A 149 1.19 -11.40 11.02
CA GLN A 149 2.37 -11.20 11.86
C GLN A 149 3.57 -10.80 11.00
N PRO A 150 4.35 -9.77 11.40
CA PRO A 150 5.56 -9.41 10.69
C PRO A 150 6.63 -10.49 10.85
N ARG A 151 7.44 -10.69 9.81
CA ARG A 151 8.62 -11.56 9.87
C ARG A 151 9.78 -10.91 10.60
N LEU A 152 9.91 -9.59 10.46
CA LEU A 152 10.83 -8.76 11.23
C LEU A 152 10.00 -7.67 11.93
N ALA A 153 9.60 -7.93 13.16
CA ALA A 153 8.76 -7.00 13.92
C ALA A 153 9.52 -5.72 14.28
N LEU A 154 8.85 -4.57 14.20
CA LEU A 154 9.29 -3.39 14.93
C LEU A 154 9.16 -3.67 16.45
N PRO A 155 10.19 -3.43 17.28
CA PRO A 155 10.12 -3.68 18.72
C PRO A 155 9.32 -2.56 19.43
N VAL A 156 8.00 -2.54 19.22
CA VAL A 156 7.09 -1.49 19.70
C VAL A 156 7.23 -1.25 21.21
N ASP A 157 7.34 -2.30 22.02
CA ASP A 157 7.40 -2.22 23.48
C ASP A 157 8.72 -1.60 24.01
N GLU A 158 9.77 -1.57 23.18
CA GLU A 158 11.06 -0.93 23.51
C GLU A 158 11.12 0.54 23.04
N LEU A 159 10.11 0.99 22.28
CA LEU A 159 10.02 2.32 21.71
C LEU A 159 9.01 3.16 22.47
N GLN A 160 9.20 4.48 22.46
CA GLN A 160 8.12 5.38 22.82
C GLN A 160 6.92 5.18 21.87
N HIS A 161 5.78 4.76 22.44
CA HIS A 161 4.57 4.40 21.71
C HIS A 161 3.31 5.14 22.20
N ASP A 162 3.50 6.19 23.00
CA ASP A 162 2.43 7.01 23.61
C ASP A 162 2.35 8.42 23.02
N LEU A 163 3.08 8.71 21.94
CA LEU A 163 3.06 10.01 21.31
C LEU A 163 1.72 10.24 20.59
N VAL A 164 1.21 11.47 20.69
CA VAL A 164 0.09 11.93 19.86
C VAL A 164 0.63 12.29 18.47
N VAL A 165 0.64 11.31 17.58
CA VAL A 165 1.04 11.46 16.18
C VAL A 165 -0.17 11.60 15.24
N GLU A 166 0.00 12.32 14.15
CA GLU A 166 -0.99 12.36 13.07
C GLU A 166 -0.58 11.39 11.96
N ALA A 167 -1.50 10.50 11.56
CA ALA A 167 -1.25 9.59 10.46
C ALA A 167 -0.90 10.36 9.16
N PRO A 168 0.07 9.87 8.37
CA PRO A 168 0.40 10.42 7.06
C PRO A 168 -0.84 10.54 6.16
N ALA A 169 -0.84 11.53 5.27
CA ALA A 169 -1.99 11.84 4.42
C ALA A 169 -2.53 10.63 3.64
N LEU A 170 -1.63 9.78 3.14
CA LEU A 170 -1.98 8.56 2.41
C LEU A 170 -2.70 7.54 3.31
N ILE A 171 -2.17 7.27 4.50
CA ILE A 171 -2.79 6.38 5.50
C ILE A 171 -4.16 6.91 5.91
N LYS A 172 -4.28 8.21 6.24
CA LYS A 172 -5.59 8.84 6.53
C LYS A 172 -6.59 8.62 5.40
N GLY A 173 -6.11 8.72 4.16
CA GLY A 173 -6.90 8.47 2.97
C GLY A 173 -7.41 7.03 2.87
N TYR A 174 -6.56 6.03 3.13
CA TYR A 174 -6.96 4.62 3.19
C TYR A 174 -7.99 4.37 4.29
N LEU A 175 -7.74 4.87 5.51
CA LEU A 175 -8.67 4.71 6.64
C LEU A 175 -10.04 5.33 6.34
N ARG A 176 -10.07 6.51 5.69
CA ARG A 176 -11.32 7.15 5.22
C ARG A 176 -12.05 6.32 4.16
N CYS A 177 -11.36 5.45 3.44
CA CYS A 177 -11.93 4.51 2.48
C CYS A 177 -12.30 3.15 3.13
N GLY A 178 -12.21 3.04 4.45
CA GLY A 178 -12.59 1.82 5.18
C GLY A 178 -11.45 0.84 5.39
N ALA A 179 -10.21 1.20 5.05
CA ALA A 179 -9.07 0.32 5.28
C ALA A 179 -8.88 -0.01 6.77
N ARG A 180 -8.27 -1.16 7.02
CA ARG A 180 -7.91 -1.69 8.34
C ARG A 180 -6.43 -2.01 8.38
N VAL A 181 -5.81 -1.86 9.55
CA VAL A 181 -4.48 -2.38 9.81
C VAL A 181 -4.62 -3.85 10.17
N LEU A 182 -3.77 -4.71 9.61
CA LEU A 182 -3.85 -6.16 9.80
C LEU A 182 -2.99 -6.65 10.97
N GLY A 183 -2.08 -5.86 11.52
CA GLY A 183 -1.18 -6.33 12.55
C GLY A 183 -0.06 -5.33 12.85
N PRO A 184 0.86 -5.69 13.76
CA PRO A 184 1.96 -4.83 14.12
C PRO A 184 2.88 -4.57 12.92
N PRO A 185 3.57 -3.41 12.89
CA PRO A 185 4.42 -3.05 11.76
C PRO A 185 5.65 -3.96 11.63
N ALA A 186 6.05 -4.23 10.40
CA ALA A 186 7.36 -4.81 10.09
C ALA A 186 8.42 -3.72 9.98
N TRP A 187 9.65 -3.96 10.42
CA TRP A 187 10.79 -3.11 10.09
C TRP A 187 11.35 -3.53 8.73
N ASP A 188 11.32 -2.61 7.77
CA ASP A 188 12.03 -2.70 6.49
C ASP A 188 13.38 -1.93 6.56
N PRO A 189 14.52 -2.63 6.66
CA PRO A 189 15.84 -2.01 6.70
C PRO A 189 16.30 -1.49 5.33
N ASP A 190 15.77 -2.00 4.22
CA ASP A 190 16.17 -1.62 2.87
C ASP A 190 15.65 -0.22 2.53
N PHE A 191 14.45 0.10 3.00
CA PHE A 191 13.83 1.42 2.83
C PHE A 191 14.01 2.33 4.06
N ASN A 192 14.46 1.77 5.19
CA ASN A 192 14.50 2.42 6.50
C ASN A 192 13.10 2.93 6.88
N THR A 193 12.13 2.02 6.83
CA THR A 193 10.72 2.26 7.14
C THR A 193 10.17 1.21 8.11
N ALA A 194 9.07 1.56 8.75
CA ALA A 194 8.16 0.63 9.40
C ALA A 194 6.93 0.50 8.52
N ASP A 195 6.63 -0.72 8.13
CA ASP A 195 5.61 -1.04 7.15
C ASP A 195 4.37 -1.57 7.87
N LEU A 196 3.26 -0.85 7.74
CA LEU A 196 1.98 -1.23 8.32
C LEU A 196 1.21 -2.09 7.31
N PRO A 197 0.86 -3.33 7.62
CA PRO A 197 0.07 -4.16 6.71
C PRO A 197 -1.37 -3.66 6.69
N MET A 198 -1.85 -3.27 5.51
CA MET A 198 -3.17 -2.66 5.30
C MET A 198 -4.05 -3.55 4.44
N LEU A 199 -5.35 -3.55 4.73
CA LEU A 199 -6.36 -4.20 3.89
C LEU A 199 -7.56 -3.27 3.68
N MET A 200 -8.11 -3.29 2.47
CA MET A 200 -9.35 -2.59 2.12
C MET A 200 -10.21 -3.47 1.25
N ARG A 201 -11.52 -3.49 1.49
CA ARG A 201 -12.48 -4.19 0.65
C ARG A 201 -13.40 -3.20 -0.06
N ILE A 202 -13.79 -3.53 -1.29
CA ILE A 202 -14.78 -2.72 -2.03
C ILE A 202 -16.10 -2.63 -1.25
N ALA A 203 -16.48 -3.72 -0.58
CA ALA A 203 -17.67 -3.80 0.26
C ALA A 203 -17.64 -2.89 1.50
N ASP A 204 -16.48 -2.34 1.86
CA ASP A 204 -16.32 -1.43 3.00
C ASP A 204 -16.17 0.03 2.58
N LEU A 205 -16.10 0.31 1.27
CA LEU A 205 -16.02 1.68 0.75
C LEU A 205 -17.26 2.48 1.17
N PRO A 206 -17.09 3.64 1.83
CA PRO A 206 -18.21 4.53 2.12
C PRO A 206 -18.93 4.99 0.85
N LEU A 207 -20.25 5.23 0.94
CA LEU A 207 -21.09 5.60 -0.21
C LEU A 207 -20.55 6.77 -1.03
N ARG A 208 -19.95 7.78 -0.39
CA ARG A 208 -19.34 8.92 -1.08
C ARG A 208 -18.23 8.50 -2.05
N TYR A 209 -17.45 7.48 -1.66
CA TYR A 209 -16.34 6.97 -2.46
C TYR A 209 -16.81 5.96 -3.49
N ARG A 210 -17.85 5.16 -3.18
CA ARG A 210 -18.51 4.32 -4.20
C ARG A 210 -19.05 5.15 -5.36
N LYS A 211 -19.77 6.23 -5.09
CA LYS A 211 -20.26 7.12 -6.14
C LYS A 211 -19.14 7.72 -6.96
N HIS A 212 -18.07 8.15 -6.29
CA HIS A 212 -16.94 8.79 -6.94
C HIS A 212 -16.10 7.82 -7.78
N PHE A 213 -15.90 6.58 -7.33
CA PHE A 213 -15.02 5.61 -8.00
C PHE A 213 -15.76 4.61 -8.89
N LEU A 214 -17.00 4.26 -8.57
CA LEU A 214 -17.78 3.22 -9.23
C LEU A 214 -19.01 3.78 -9.98
N GLY A 215 -19.31 5.07 -9.84
CA GLY A 215 -20.49 5.68 -10.45
C GLY A 215 -21.83 5.18 -9.88
N GLN A 216 -21.81 4.54 -8.70
CA GLN A 216 -22.97 3.94 -8.01
C GLN A 216 -23.14 4.50 -6.60
#